data_AF-A0A536AX45-F1
#
_entry.id   AF-A0A536AX45-F1
#
_cell.length_a   1.000
_cell.length_b   1.000
_cell.length_c   1.000
_cell.angle_alpha   90.00
_cell.angle_beta   90.00
_cell.angle_gamma   90.00
#
_symmetry.space_group_name_H-M   'P 1'
#
loop_
_entity.id
_entity.type
_entity.pdbx_description
1 polymer ?
#
loop_
_entity_poly.entity_id
_entity_poly.type
_entity_poly.pdbx_seq_one_letter_code
_entity_poly.pdbx_strand_id
1 'polypeptide(L)'
;MRGALILMLLVTACGSSLGASGSSAPSSPSPSASLCEPTTYRDASGVVTANGTIGIVGNAWISADAAMNDYLVIVRRGGRGDDKMALRFNSVGNTAPATFVTYAVGARAQPNPWGAFVFQAGWKPIGFAGSCWRLIADGEDTGLVLFVRP
;
A
#
# COMPACT_ATOMS: atom_id res chain seq x y z
N MET A 1 5.38 -3.00 -83.68
CA MET A 1 4.59 -1.99 -82.95
C MET A 1 3.63 -2.73 -82.02
N ARG A 2 3.91 -2.79 -80.71
CA ARG A 2 3.01 -3.42 -79.73
C ARG A 2 2.88 -2.45 -78.56
N GLY A 3 1.68 -1.87 -78.46
CA GLY A 3 1.29 -0.88 -77.48
C GLY A 3 1.00 -1.49 -76.11
N ALA A 4 1.10 -0.61 -75.11
CA ALA A 4 0.94 -0.84 -73.70
C ALA A 4 -0.49 -1.24 -73.28
N LEU A 5 -0.63 -1.87 -72.12
CA LEU A 5 -1.75 -1.62 -71.21
C LEU A 5 -1.45 -2.03 -69.77
N ILE A 6 -1.95 -1.17 -68.89
CA ILE A 6 -1.69 -0.97 -67.46
C ILE A 6 -2.44 -2.01 -66.62
N LEU A 7 -1.83 -2.50 -65.53
CA LEU A 7 -2.51 -3.33 -64.52
C LEU A 7 -2.65 -2.55 -63.20
N MET A 8 -3.87 -2.09 -62.91
CA MET A 8 -4.28 -1.59 -61.59
C MET A 8 -4.65 -2.77 -60.68
N LEU A 9 -4.04 -2.87 -59.51
CA LEU A 9 -4.48 -3.78 -58.45
C LEU A 9 -5.56 -3.11 -57.58
N LEU A 10 -6.77 -3.68 -57.62
CA LEU A 10 -7.82 -3.51 -56.61
C LEU A 10 -7.64 -4.61 -55.55
N VAL A 11 -7.44 -4.24 -54.29
CA VAL A 11 -7.57 -5.16 -53.16
C VAL A 11 -8.86 -4.81 -52.42
N THR A 12 -9.87 -5.63 -52.65
CA THR A 12 -11.13 -5.69 -51.90
C THR A 12 -10.92 -6.49 -50.61
N ALA A 13 -11.06 -5.84 -49.45
CA ALA A 13 -11.26 -6.53 -48.18
C ALA A 13 -12.69 -6.25 -47.71
N CYS A 14 -13.48 -7.32 -47.62
CA CYS A 14 -14.83 -7.32 -47.05
C CYS A 14 -14.74 -8.10 -45.72
N GLY A 15 -15.26 -7.54 -44.63
CA GLY A 15 -15.35 -8.22 -43.34
C GLY A 15 -16.09 -7.37 -42.32
N SER A 16 -17.24 -7.87 -41.88
CA SER A 16 -18.40 -7.13 -41.38
C SER A 16 -18.32 -6.56 -39.95
N SER A 17 -19.17 -5.54 -39.75
CA SER A 17 -19.56 -4.84 -38.54
C SER A 17 -20.02 -5.70 -37.35
N LEU A 18 -19.71 -5.27 -36.12
CA LEU A 18 -20.59 -5.34 -34.94
C LEU A 18 -20.12 -4.30 -33.90
N GLY A 19 -21.06 -3.47 -33.45
CA GLY A 19 -20.81 -2.34 -32.57
C GLY A 19 -20.32 -2.73 -31.17
N ALA A 20 -19.37 -1.96 -30.65
CA ALA A 20 -19.01 -2.00 -29.24
C ALA A 20 -19.70 -0.84 -28.51
N SER A 21 -20.84 -1.16 -27.90
CA SER A 21 -21.40 -0.42 -26.78
C SER A 21 -20.34 -0.18 -25.72
N GLY A 22 -20.42 0.98 -25.07
CA GLY A 22 -19.49 1.40 -24.02
C GLY A 22 -19.22 0.31 -22.99
N SER A 23 -17.94 0.08 -22.74
CA SER A 23 -17.46 -0.52 -21.50
C SER A 23 -16.41 0.40 -20.93
N SER A 24 -16.88 1.31 -20.08
CA SER A 24 -16.07 2.00 -19.09
C SER A 24 -15.55 0.95 -18.11
N ALA A 25 -14.52 0.21 -18.50
CA ALA A 25 -13.81 -0.63 -17.56
C ALA A 25 -13.22 0.29 -16.49
N PRO A 26 -13.47 0.07 -15.19
CA PRO A 26 -12.80 0.83 -14.16
C PRO A 26 -11.30 0.55 -14.31
N SER A 27 -10.54 1.60 -14.60
CA SER A 27 -9.09 1.55 -14.58
C SER A 27 -8.68 1.10 -13.18
N SER A 28 -8.15 -0.12 -13.08
CA SER A 28 -7.51 -0.56 -11.84
C SER A 28 -6.36 0.42 -11.57
N PRO A 29 -6.32 1.12 -10.42
CA PRO A 29 -5.18 1.95 -10.11
C PRO A 29 -3.99 1.03 -9.85
N SER A 30 -3.00 1.06 -10.75
CA SER A 30 -1.64 0.64 -10.43
C SER A 30 -1.19 1.42 -9.19
N PRO A 31 -0.59 0.78 -8.17
CA PRO A 31 -0.23 1.45 -6.93
C PRO A 31 0.99 2.33 -7.19
N SER A 32 0.75 3.58 -7.59
CA SER A 32 1.80 4.58 -7.65
C SER A 32 2.28 4.87 -6.22
N ALA A 33 3.43 4.31 -5.86
CA ALA A 33 4.20 4.64 -4.68
C ALA A 33 4.80 6.07 -4.74
N SER A 34 4.02 7.04 -5.23
CA SER A 34 4.46 8.41 -5.54
C SER A 34 3.79 9.48 -4.68
N LEU A 35 2.84 9.13 -3.81
CA LEU A 35 2.16 10.10 -2.95
C LEU A 35 2.38 9.71 -1.49
N CYS A 36 2.93 10.66 -0.73
CA CYS A 36 3.02 10.61 0.73
C CYS A 36 1.62 10.83 1.32
N GLU A 37 0.72 9.89 1.02
CA GLU A 37 -0.67 9.91 1.47
C GLU A 37 -0.86 8.78 2.49
N PRO A 38 -1.19 9.08 3.74
CA PRO A 38 -1.38 8.06 4.75
C PRO A 38 -2.61 7.20 4.41
N THR A 39 -2.54 5.90 4.70
CA THR A 39 -3.69 5.01 4.48
C THR A 39 -4.87 5.43 5.35
N THR A 40 -6.05 5.61 4.74
CA THR A 40 -7.26 6.04 5.44
C THR A 40 -8.37 4.98 5.47
N TYR A 41 -8.26 3.93 4.64
CA TYR A 41 -9.25 2.86 4.59
C TYR A 41 -9.30 2.10 5.91
N ARG A 42 -10.53 1.87 6.41
CA ARG A 42 -10.79 1.12 7.63
C ARG A 42 -11.68 -0.07 7.35
N ASP A 43 -11.44 -1.18 8.05
CA ASP A 43 -12.36 -2.31 8.05
C ASP A 43 -13.58 -2.08 8.96
N ALA A 44 -14.51 -3.04 8.98
CA ALA A 44 -15.71 -2.99 9.81
C ALA A 44 -15.43 -2.93 11.33
N SER A 45 -14.21 -3.26 11.76
CA SER A 45 -13.76 -3.20 13.15
C SER A 45 -13.13 -1.84 13.49
N GLY A 46 -13.05 -0.91 12.52
CA GLY A 46 -12.45 0.41 12.67
C GLY A 46 -10.92 0.42 12.57
N VAL A 47 -10.29 -0.69 12.18
CA VAL A 47 -8.82 -0.81 12.03
C VAL A 47 -8.42 -0.29 10.65
N VAL A 48 -7.34 0.52 10.58
CA VAL A 48 -6.81 0.98 9.30
C VAL A 48 -6.07 -0.17 8.62
N THR A 49 -6.43 -0.48 7.37
CA THR A 49 -5.88 -1.62 6.63
C THR A 49 -5.81 -1.31 5.14
N ALA A 50 -5.02 -2.07 4.39
CA ALA A 50 -4.99 -2.02 2.93
C ALA A 50 -5.19 -3.40 2.27
N ASN A 51 -4.84 -4.49 2.97
CA ASN A 51 -4.95 -5.86 2.46
C ASN A 51 -5.88 -6.77 3.30
N GLY A 52 -6.47 -6.27 4.39
CA GLY A 52 -7.39 -7.03 5.25
C GLY A 52 -6.73 -8.04 6.22
N THR A 53 -5.42 -8.27 6.10
CA THR A 53 -4.67 -9.27 6.89
C THR A 53 -3.78 -8.63 7.95
N ILE A 54 -3.15 -7.51 7.60
CA ILE A 54 -2.39 -6.64 8.52
C ILE A 54 -3.07 -5.27 8.60
N GLY A 55 -3.03 -4.67 9.79
CA GLY A 55 -3.67 -3.40 10.05
C GLY A 55 -3.01 -2.66 11.20
N ILE A 56 -3.44 -1.43 11.42
CA ILE A 56 -3.00 -0.60 12.54
C ILE A 56 -4.20 -0.07 13.31
N VAL A 57 -4.10 -0.11 14.63
CA VAL A 57 -5.09 0.50 15.52
C VAL A 57 -4.77 1.99 15.63
N GLY A 58 -5.79 2.84 15.46
CA GLY A 58 -5.63 4.30 15.47
C GLY A 58 -5.58 4.89 14.06
N ASN A 59 -4.58 5.73 13.80
CA ASN A 59 -4.41 6.46 12.54
C ASN A 59 -3.11 6.05 11.85
N ALA A 60 -3.08 6.13 10.52
CA ALA A 60 -1.84 6.01 9.72
C ALA A 60 -1.01 7.30 9.71
N TRP A 61 -1.24 8.19 10.67
CA TRP A 61 -0.44 9.39 10.83
C TRP A 61 -0.23 9.70 12.30
N ILE A 62 0.86 10.40 12.59
CA ILE A 62 1.23 10.89 13.92
C ILE A 62 1.96 12.23 13.77
N SER A 63 1.96 13.10 14.78
CA SER A 63 2.88 14.26 14.78
C SER A 63 4.31 13.81 15.16
N ALA A 64 5.32 14.53 14.68
CA ALA A 64 6.71 14.25 15.01
C ALA A 64 6.95 14.29 16.54
N ASP A 65 6.32 15.23 17.25
CA ASP A 65 6.40 15.33 18.71
C ASP A 65 5.84 14.09 19.41
N ALA A 66 4.68 13.60 18.99
CA ALA A 66 4.06 12.39 19.57
C ALA A 66 4.84 11.13 19.22
N ALA A 67 5.40 11.06 18.00
CA ALA A 67 6.24 9.95 17.54
C ALA A 67 7.48 9.74 18.43
N MET A 68 7.91 10.73 19.22
CA MET A 68 9.04 10.56 20.12
C MET A 68 8.74 9.66 21.33
N ASN A 69 7.46 9.50 21.68
CA ASN A 69 7.01 8.89 22.93
C ASN A 69 5.94 7.80 22.75
N ASP A 70 5.38 7.64 21.56
CA ASP A 70 4.27 6.70 21.30
C ASP A 70 4.71 5.45 20.52
N TYR A 71 3.80 4.50 20.39
CA TYR A 71 3.96 3.26 19.62
C TYR A 71 3.00 3.21 18.44
N LEU A 72 3.47 2.68 17.31
CA LEU A 72 2.59 2.17 16.28
C LEU A 72 2.04 0.82 16.73
N VAL A 73 0.73 0.73 16.87
CA VAL A 73 0.02 -0.50 17.26
C VAL A 73 -0.40 -1.24 15.99
N ILE A 74 0.37 -2.26 15.63
CA ILE A 74 0.11 -3.13 14.49
C ILE A 74 -0.67 -4.34 14.97
N VAL A 75 -1.60 -4.82 14.16
CA VAL A 75 -2.39 -6.00 14.44
C VAL A 75 -2.27 -6.98 13.27
N ARG A 76 -2.59 -8.25 13.51
CA ARG A 76 -2.68 -9.33 12.50
C ARG A 76 -3.94 -10.14 12.76
N ARG A 77 -4.75 -10.36 11.71
CA ARG A 77 -5.94 -11.21 11.83
C ARG A 77 -5.52 -12.65 12.18
N GLY A 78 -6.09 -13.21 13.25
CA GLY A 78 -5.74 -14.55 13.74
C GLY A 78 -4.40 -14.66 14.47
N GLY A 79 -3.77 -13.54 14.84
CA GLY A 79 -2.52 -13.54 15.60
C GLY A 79 -2.63 -14.19 16.97
N ARG A 80 -1.52 -14.75 17.45
CA ARG A 80 -1.38 -15.51 18.71
C ARG A 80 -0.34 -14.87 19.63
N GLY A 81 -0.36 -15.23 20.91
CA GLY A 81 0.49 -14.61 21.94
C GLY A 81 1.98 -14.94 21.82
N ASP A 82 2.34 -16.00 21.11
CA ASP A 82 3.71 -16.45 20.85
C ASP A 82 4.27 -15.98 19.49
N ASP A 83 3.44 -15.29 18.70
CA ASP A 83 3.84 -14.79 17.39
C ASP A 83 4.93 -13.72 17.48
N LYS A 84 5.75 -13.67 16.43
CA LYS A 84 6.71 -12.61 16.16
C LYS A 84 6.44 -12.03 14.77
N MET A 85 6.82 -10.77 14.58
CA MET A 85 6.70 -10.10 13.30
C MET A 85 7.99 -9.35 12.98
N ALA A 86 8.52 -9.59 11.79
CA ALA A 86 9.56 -8.77 11.19
C ALA A 86 8.89 -7.60 10.47
N LEU A 87 9.27 -6.38 10.84
CA LEU A 87 8.76 -5.16 10.22
C LEU A 87 9.88 -4.51 9.43
N ARG A 88 9.54 -3.97 8.27
CA ARG A 88 10.39 -3.07 7.52
C ARG A 88 9.57 -1.88 7.04
N PHE A 89 10.08 -0.69 7.31
CA PHE A 89 9.51 0.57 6.86
C PHE A 89 10.39 1.10 5.74
N ASN A 90 9.85 1.19 4.53
CA ASN A 90 10.55 1.76 3.38
C ASN A 90 10.17 3.24 3.24
N SER A 91 11.14 4.13 3.06
CA SER A 91 10.85 5.54 2.80
C SER A 91 10.11 5.69 1.48
N VAL A 92 9.03 6.47 1.49
CA VAL A 92 8.27 6.83 0.30
C VAL A 92 8.72 8.21 -0.17
N GLY A 93 9.03 8.32 -1.47
CA GLY A 93 9.43 9.59 -2.09
C GLY A 93 10.75 10.18 -1.57
N ASN A 94 11.60 9.38 -0.91
CA ASN A 94 12.86 9.84 -0.28
C ASN A 94 12.65 10.99 0.71
N THR A 95 11.52 10.98 1.42
CA THR A 95 11.14 12.01 2.41
C THR A 95 11.79 11.82 3.78
N ALA A 96 12.50 10.72 3.98
CA ALA A 96 13.11 10.37 5.26
C ALA A 96 14.66 10.36 5.19
N PRO A 97 15.37 10.54 6.32
CA PRO A 97 16.83 10.45 6.37
C PRO A 97 17.40 9.06 6.05
N ALA A 98 16.58 8.00 6.19
CA ALA A 98 16.96 6.63 5.91
C ALA A 98 16.05 6.04 4.83
N THR A 99 16.61 5.19 3.96
CA THR A 99 15.86 4.51 2.89
C THR A 99 14.95 3.41 3.44
N PHE A 100 15.37 2.74 4.52
CA PHE A 100 14.54 1.81 5.25
C PHE A 100 14.97 1.68 6.71
N VAL A 101 14.04 1.18 7.54
CA VAL A 101 14.26 0.85 8.95
C VAL A 101 13.61 -0.50 9.24
N THR A 102 14.25 -1.36 10.02
CA THR A 102 13.71 -2.69 10.37
C THR A 102 13.51 -2.85 11.88
N TYR A 103 12.51 -3.63 12.24
CA TYR A 103 12.21 -4.02 13.63
C TYR A 103 11.89 -5.52 13.68
N ALA A 104 12.12 -6.12 14.84
CA ALA A 104 11.54 -7.41 15.20
C ALA A 104 10.72 -7.19 16.48
N VAL A 105 9.44 -7.55 16.43
CA VAL A 105 8.50 -7.33 17.52
C VAL A 105 7.79 -8.63 17.88
N GLY A 106 7.55 -8.84 19.17
CA GLY A 106 6.73 -9.94 19.68
C GLY A 106 5.29 -9.51 19.91
N ALA A 107 4.37 -10.46 19.83
CA ALA A 107 2.99 -10.23 20.21
C ALA A 107 2.88 -9.82 21.70
N ARG A 108 1.95 -8.91 21.99
CA ARG A 108 1.59 -8.50 23.34
C ARG A 108 0.08 -8.61 23.51
N ALA A 109 -0.34 -9.10 24.68
CA ALA A 109 -1.75 -9.13 25.05
C ALA A 109 -2.27 -7.70 25.21
N GLN A 110 -3.13 -7.28 24.31
CA GLN A 110 -3.82 -5.99 24.34
C GLN A 110 -5.12 -6.12 23.52
N PRO A 111 -6.24 -6.44 24.18
CA PRO A 111 -7.52 -6.59 23.51
C PRO A 111 -7.91 -5.33 22.72
N ASN A 112 -8.32 -5.55 21.48
CA ASN A 112 -8.73 -4.50 20.54
C ASN A 112 -9.76 -5.07 19.55
N PRO A 113 -10.39 -4.24 18.69
CA PRO A 113 -11.42 -4.70 17.76
C PRO A 113 -11.01 -5.83 16.80
N TRP A 114 -9.71 -6.08 16.58
CA TRP A 114 -9.22 -7.15 15.72
C TRP A 114 -8.86 -8.45 16.43
N GLY A 115 -8.71 -8.41 17.76
CA GLY A 115 -8.33 -9.59 18.54
C GLY A 115 -7.64 -9.25 19.87
N ALA A 116 -7.10 -10.29 20.51
CA ALA A 116 -6.50 -10.18 21.84
C ALA A 116 -5.03 -9.71 21.83
N PHE A 117 -4.38 -9.67 20.66
CA PHE A 117 -2.94 -9.44 20.54
C PHE A 117 -2.61 -8.32 19.56
N VAL A 118 -1.53 -7.61 19.86
CA VAL A 118 -0.94 -6.53 19.05
C VAL A 118 0.57 -6.71 18.93
N PHE A 119 1.16 -6.00 17.98
CA PHE A 119 2.60 -5.86 17.79
C PHE A 119 2.94 -4.37 17.88
N GLN A 120 3.71 -3.99 18.89
CA GLN A 120 4.06 -2.58 19.12
C GLN A 120 5.45 -2.30 18.57
N ALA A 121 5.54 -1.37 17.63
CA ALA A 121 6.79 -0.82 17.13
C ALA A 121 6.93 0.63 17.58
N GLY A 122 8.06 1.00 18.18
CA GLY A 122 8.33 2.39 18.48
C GLY A 122 8.50 3.19 17.20
N TRP A 123 8.03 4.44 17.16
CA TRP A 123 8.19 5.28 15.99
C TRP A 123 9.64 5.73 15.76
N LYS A 124 10.57 5.61 16.72
CA LYS A 124 11.99 5.88 16.46
C LYS A 124 12.66 4.67 15.77
N PRO A 125 13.46 4.86 14.71
CA PRO A 125 13.87 6.11 14.07
C PRO A 125 12.98 6.60 12.90
N ILE A 126 11.78 6.07 12.65
CA ILE A 126 10.91 6.52 11.55
C ILE A 126 10.13 7.83 11.82
N GLY A 127 10.14 8.35 13.05
CA GLY A 127 9.35 9.49 13.53
C GLY A 127 9.84 10.88 13.10
N PHE A 128 10.50 11.01 11.94
CA PHE A 128 10.98 12.31 11.45
C PHE A 128 9.85 13.12 10.82
N ALA A 129 9.74 14.40 11.18
CA ALA A 129 8.76 15.32 10.61
C ALA A 129 8.78 15.31 9.07
N GLY A 130 7.60 15.24 8.45
CA GLY A 130 7.44 15.25 7.00
C GLY A 130 7.75 13.93 6.30
N SER A 131 8.09 12.86 7.04
CA SER A 131 8.46 11.58 6.44
C SER A 131 7.26 10.67 6.18
N CYS A 132 7.33 9.91 5.09
CA CYS A 132 6.37 8.85 4.75
C CYS A 132 7.02 7.48 4.66
N TRP A 133 6.31 6.47 5.15
CA TRP A 133 6.82 5.10 5.29
C TRP A 133 5.83 4.07 4.80
N ARG A 134 6.26 3.19 3.90
CA ARG A 134 5.51 2.01 3.50
C ARG A 134 5.86 0.83 4.39
N LEU A 135 4.85 0.20 4.99
CA LEU A 135 5.03 -0.92 5.91
C LEU A 135 5.06 -2.25 5.16
N ILE A 136 6.15 -2.98 5.38
CA ILE A 136 6.35 -4.38 4.98
C ILE A 136 6.34 -5.22 6.25
N ALA A 137 5.57 -6.30 6.27
CA ALA A 137 5.46 -7.22 7.40
C ALA A 137 5.79 -8.64 6.95
N ASP A 138 6.74 -9.29 7.63
CA ASP A 138 7.24 -10.63 7.30
C ASP A 138 7.68 -10.79 5.83
N GLY A 139 8.22 -9.71 5.25
CA GLY A 139 8.65 -9.67 3.86
C GLY A 139 7.54 -9.34 2.86
N GLU A 140 6.29 -9.28 3.30
CA GLU A 140 5.14 -8.94 2.45
C GLU A 140 4.77 -7.46 2.56
N ASP A 141 4.50 -6.85 1.41
CA ASP A 141 4.02 -5.48 1.37
C ASP A 141 2.56 -5.41 1.84
N THR A 142 2.33 -4.67 2.92
CA THR A 142 0.99 -4.57 3.50
C THR A 142 0.08 -3.61 2.75
N GLY A 143 0.65 -2.74 1.91
CA GLY A 143 -0.05 -1.61 1.29
C GLY A 143 -0.27 -0.42 2.23
N LEU A 144 0.10 -0.52 3.50
CA LEU A 144 -0.02 0.57 4.48
C LEU A 144 1.07 1.61 4.26
N VAL A 145 0.66 2.88 4.18
CA VAL A 145 1.53 4.05 4.15
C VAL A 145 1.25 4.88 5.40
N LEU A 146 2.31 5.22 6.12
CA LEU A 146 2.29 6.02 7.34
C LEU A 146 2.87 7.40 7.06
N PHE A 147 2.28 8.44 7.64
CA PHE A 147 2.79 9.82 7.54
C PHE A 147 3.13 10.41 8.90
N VAL A 148 4.35 10.92 9.04
CA VAL A 148 4.74 11.70 10.21
C VAL A 148 4.56 13.18 9.89
N ARG A 149 3.54 13.78 10.48
CA ARG A 149 3.26 15.20 10.34
C ARG A 149 4.35 16.01 11.05
N PRO A 150 4.63 17.24 10.57
CA PRO A 150 5.41 18.22 11.31
C PRO A 150 4.90 18.37 12.75
#